data_AF-A0A8T6V205-F1
#
_entry.id   AF-A0A8T6V205-F1
#
_cell.length_a   1.000
_cell.length_b   1.000
_cell.length_c   1.000
_cell.angle_alpha   90.00
_cell.angle_beta   90.00
_cell.angle_gamma   90.00
#
_symmetry.space_group_name_H-M   'P 1'
#
loop_
_entity.id
_entity.type
_entity.pdbx_description
1 polymer ?
#
loop_
_entity_poly.entity_id
_entity_poly.type
_entity_poly.pdbx_seq_one_letter_code
_entity_poly.pdbx_strand_id
1 'polypeptide(L)' 'KRKGIRTITLNDIKKSAKSNCAIKLIASCHKELEVGPKDVSFEDPLCVNGTLNAIAFTSEHSGTQTIIGRGAGG' A
#
# COMPACT_ATOMS: atom_id res chain seq x y z
N LYS A 1 -9.09 -10.79 6.68
CA LYS A 1 -8.39 -10.53 7.97
C LYS A 1 -7.99 -9.04 8.08
N ARG A 2 -8.06 -8.40 9.26
CA ARG A 2 -7.74 -6.96 9.42
C ARG A 2 -6.70 -6.70 10.52
N LYS A 3 -5.65 -5.93 10.23
CA LYS A 3 -4.63 -5.46 11.19
C LYS A 3 -4.36 -3.97 10.98
N GLY A 4 -4.39 -3.18 12.04
CA GLY A 4 -4.05 -1.74 12.00
C GLY A 4 -2.55 -1.48 12.11
N ILE A 5 -2.17 -0.20 12.12
CA ILE A 5 -0.76 0.25 12.15
C ILE A 5 -0.22 0.58 13.56
N ARG A 6 -1.04 0.46 14.61
CA ARG A 6 -0.69 0.91 15.98
C ARG A 6 0.55 0.22 16.56
N THR A 7 0.91 -0.97 16.09
CA THR A 7 2.08 -1.73 16.55
C THR A 7 3.33 -1.50 15.70
N ILE A 8 3.26 -0.68 14.64
CA ILE A 8 4.42 -0.41 13.78
C ILE A 8 5.35 0.59 14.47
N THR A 9 6.62 0.23 14.54
CA THR A 9 7.65 1.02 15.21
C THR A 9 8.55 1.75 14.22
N LEU A 10 9.30 2.75 14.71
CA LEU A 10 10.35 3.41 13.92
C LEU A 10 11.43 2.42 13.43
N ASN A 11 11.69 1.35 14.19
CA ASN A 11 12.67 0.34 13.80
C ASN A 11 12.18 -0.46 12.59
N ASP A 12 10.88 -0.79 12.55
CA ASP A 12 10.26 -1.46 11.40
C ASP A 12 10.36 -0.58 10.15
N ILE A 13 10.05 0.71 10.28
CA ILE A 13 10.16 1.69 9.19
C ILE A 13 11.60 1.78 8.67
N LYS A 14 12.59 1.91 9.57
CA LYS A 14 14.01 1.95 9.19
C LYS A 14 14.47 0.66 8.52
N LYS A 15 13.97 -0.49 8.96
CA LYS A 15 14.28 -1.79 8.35
C LYS A 15 13.71 -1.90 6.94
N SER A 16 12.46 -1.49 6.74
CA SER A 16 11.80 -1.46 5.42
C SER A 16 12.53 -0.52 4.45
N ALA A 17 12.91 0.67 4.93
CA ALA A 17 13.64 1.66 4.13
C ALA A 17 15.00 1.16 3.64
N LYS A 18 15.71 0.33 4.42
CA LYS A 18 16.96 -0.32 3.99
C LYS A 18 16.77 -1.28 2.81
N SER A 19 15.55 -1.75 2.59
CA SER A 19 15.15 -2.62 1.48
C SER A 19 14.45 -1.85 0.35
N ASN A 20 14.61 -0.52 0.29
CA ASN A 20 13.93 0.36 -0.68
C ASN A 20 12.39 0.26 -0.64
N CYS A 21 11.84 0.01 0.54
CA CYS A 21 10.40 -0.09 0.77
C CYS A 21 9.92 0.93 1.80
N ALA A 22 8.63 1.26 1.70
CA ALA A 22 7.85 1.90 2.74
C ALA A 22 6.88 0.89 3.36
N ILE A 23 6.57 1.05 4.65
CA ILE A 23 5.42 0.38 5.25
C ILE A 23 4.16 1.18 4.90
N LYS A 24 3.24 0.57 4.15
CA LYS A 24 1.93 1.14 3.78
C LYS A 24 0.80 0.27 4.33
N LEU A 25 -0.34 0.88 4.67
CA LEU A 25 -1.55 0.12 5.03
C LEU A 25 -2.27 -0.28 3.73
N ILE A 26 -2.20 -1.56 3.37
CA ILE A 26 -2.71 -2.07 2.10
C ILE A 26 -3.98 -2.89 2.34
N ALA A 27 -5.02 -2.57 1.58
CA ALA A 27 -6.16 -3.45 1.37
C ALA A 27 -5.92 -4.22 0.06
N SER A 28 -6.06 -5.54 0.10
CA SER A 28 -5.91 -6.38 -1.09
C SER A 28 -6.98 -7.46 -1.13
N CYS A 29 -7.44 -7.78 -2.33
CA CYS A 29 -8.37 -8.87 -2.61
C CYS A 29 -7.85 -9.65 -3.80
N HIS A 30 -7.27 -10.82 -3.54
CA HIS A 30 -6.86 -11.76 -4.59
C HIS A 30 -7.55 -13.10 -4.39
N LYS A 31 -7.07 -13.90 -3.42
CA LYS A 31 -7.78 -15.10 -2.94
C LYS A 31 -8.63 -14.83 -1.70
N GLU A 32 -8.16 -13.92 -0.85
CA GLU A 32 -8.84 -13.51 0.36
C GLU A 32 -8.84 -11.98 0.47
N LEU A 33 -9.83 -11.46 1.21
CA LEU A 33 -9.91 -10.05 1.57
C LEU A 33 -9.09 -9.79 2.84
N GLU A 34 -8.07 -8.93 2.71
CA GLU A 34 -7.24 -8.54 3.84
C GLU A 34 -6.87 -7.06 3.85
N VAL A 35 -6.63 -6.54 5.06
CA VAL A 35 -6.12 -5.20 5.30
C VAL A 35 -5.03 -5.26 6.35
N GLY A 36 -3.84 -4.74 6.04
CA GLY A 36 -2.72 -4.76 6.98
C GLY A 36 -1.51 -3.95 6.51
N PRO A 37 -0.57 -3.63 7.42
CA PRO A 37 0.70 -3.04 7.05
C PRO A 37 1.49 -4.02 6.17
N LYS A 38 2.01 -3.55 5.03
CA LYS A 38 2.86 -4.28 4.10
C LYS A 38 4.03 -3.41 3.67
N ASP A 39 5.16 -4.06 3.37
CA ASP A 39 6.26 -3.41 2.67
C ASP A 39 5.87 -3.22 1.20
N VAL A 40 6.00 -1.99 0.71
CA VAL A 40 5.71 -1.58 -0.66
C VAL A 40 6.94 -0.87 -1.19
N SER A 41 7.44 -1.30 -2.35
CA SER A 41 8.60 -0.66 -2.99
C SER A 41 8.36 0.83 -3.19
N PHE A 42 9.39 1.66 -3.03
CA PHE A 42 9.31 3.07 -3.37
C PHE A 42 8.99 3.31 -4.86
N GLU A 43 9.28 2.34 -5.72
CA GLU A 43 8.98 2.39 -7.16
C GLU A 43 7.57 1.87 -7.51
N ASP A 44 6.87 1.25 -6.55
CA ASP A 44 5.51 0.77 -6.76
C ASP A 44 4.52 1.95 -6.78
N PRO A 45 3.66 2.08 -7.80
CA PRO A 45 2.63 3.13 -7.87
C PRO A 45 1.67 3.19 -6.67
N LEU A 46 1.51 2.10 -5.92
CA LEU A 46 0.74 2.07 -4.67
C LEU A 46 1.43 2.81 -3.51
N CYS A 47 2.72 3.12 -3.62
CA CYS A 47 3.51 3.81 -2.60
C CYS A 47 3.26 5.33 -2.57
N VAL A 48 1.99 5.76 -2.56
CA VAL A 48 1.60 7.17 -2.54
C VAL A 48 1.82 7.84 -1.18
N ASN A 49 2.00 9.16 -1.19
CA ASN A 49 2.30 9.97 -0.02
C ASN A 49 1.13 10.88 0.39
N GLY A 50 1.15 11.33 1.65
CA GLY A 50 0.17 12.29 2.17
C GLY A 50 -1.25 11.72 2.21
N THR A 51 -2.21 12.49 1.71
CA THR A 51 -3.65 12.15 1.69
C THR A 51 -4.11 11.53 0.36
N LEU A 52 -3.17 11.17 -0.52
CA LEU A 52 -3.46 10.45 -1.74
C LEU A 52 -3.79 8.98 -1.41
N ASN A 53 -4.76 8.44 -2.15
CA ASN A 53 -4.99 7.01 -2.22
C ASN A 53 -4.58 6.50 -3.61
N ALA A 54 -4.22 5.23 -3.66
CA ALA A 54 -3.96 4.52 -4.91
C ALA A 54 -4.72 3.19 -4.90
N ILE A 55 -5.24 2.81 -6.06
CA ILE A 55 -5.88 1.52 -6.29
C ILE A 55 -5.22 0.91 -7.52
N ALA A 56 -4.64 -0.29 -7.36
CA ALA A 56 -4.14 -1.09 -8.46
C ALA A 56 -5.07 -2.29 -8.65
N PHE A 57 -5.44 -2.55 -9.90
CA PHE A 57 -6.19 -3.74 -10.28
C PHE A 57 -5.59 -4.34 -11.54
N THR A 58 -5.63 -5.66 -11.62
CA THR A 58 -5.11 -6.41 -12.76
C THR A 58 -6.28 -7.03 -13.50
N SER A 59 -6.39 -6.71 -14.79
CA SER A 59 -7.32 -7.36 -15.72
C SER A 59 -6.53 -8.30 -16.62
N GLU A 60 -7.12 -9.43 -16.98
CA GLU A 60 -6.52 -10.42 -17.89
C GLU A 60 -6.06 -9.79 -19.21
N HIS A 61 -6.85 -8.86 -19.75
CA HIS A 61 -6.59 -8.26 -21.06
C HIS A 61 -5.88 -6.91 -21.02
N SER A 62 -5.86 -6.24 -19.86
CA SER A 62 -5.36 -4.86 -19.75
C SER A 62 -4.15 -4.74 -18.80
N GLY A 63 -3.67 -5.86 -18.27
CA GLY A 63 -2.59 -5.87 -17.29
C GLY A 63 -2.97 -5.11 -16.02
N THR A 64 -1.96 -4.63 -15.31
CA THR A 64 -2.15 -3.85 -14.07
C THR A 64 -2.32 -2.37 -14.38
N GLN A 65 -3.43 -1.82 -13.92
CA GLN A 65 -3.74 -0.40 -14.00
C GLN A 65 -3.74 0.19 -12.58
N THR A 66 -3.18 1.38 -12.42
CA THR A 66 -3.19 2.10 -11.14
C THR A 66 -3.87 3.45 -11.28
N ILE A 67 -4.84 3.72 -10.41
CA ILE A 67 -5.52 5.01 -10.30
C ILE A 67 -5.04 5.69 -9.02
N ILE A 68 -4.59 6.95 -9.13
CA ILE A 68 -4.10 7.76 -8.00
C ILE A 68 -4.93 9.03 -7.89
N GLY A 69 -5.37 9.37 -6.68
CA GLY A 69 -6.17 10.58 -6.44
C GLY A 69 -6.28 10.92 -4.96
N ARG A 70 -6.93 12.04 -4.64
CA ARG A 70 -7.21 12.41 -3.24
C ARG A 70 -8.22 11.43 -2.65
N GLY A 71 -7.87 10.85 -1.50
CA GLY A 71 -8.73 9.89 -0.78
C GLY A 71 -9.54 10.50 0.37
N ALA A 72 -9.16 11.71 0.79
CA ALA A 72 -9.80 12.43 1.89
C ALA A 72 -9.68 13.95 1.64
N GLY A 73 -10.65 14.70 2.17
CA GLY A 73 -10.82 16.13 1.95
C GLY A 73 -12.11 16.42 1.19
N GLY A 74 -13.01 17.19 1.80
CA GLY A 74 -14.22 17.71 1.19
C GLY A 74 -13.96 19.00 0.42
#